data_AF-A0A127Q2C6-F1
#
_entry.id   AF-A0A127Q2C6-F1
#
_cell.length_a   1.000
_cell.length_b   1.000
_cell.length_c   1.000
_cell.angle_alpha   90.00
_cell.angle_beta   90.00
_cell.angle_gamma   90.00
#
_symmetry.space_group_name_H-M   'P 1'
#
loop_
_entity.id
_entity.type
_entity.pdbx_description
1 polymer ?
#
loop_
_entity_poly.entity_id
_entity_poly.type
_entity_poly.pdbx_seq_one_letter_code
_entity_poly.pdbx_strand_id
1 'polypeptide(L)'
;MIESFRATHLPDEKTALASAIALREVLYRLYLSNAEGVEPDKKDLAVLREYLNSVAPRSELSRSGGRYEWGIDGQHVDLTCLLSPVLWSAVDLLGGTRLGKLKRCANDQCKWLFVDDSKNGSRRWCSMSSCGNRAKAHRHYHSKPG
;
A
#
# COMPACT_ATOMS: atom_id res chain seq x y z
N MET A 1 5.54 5.62 42.21
CA MET A 1 5.87 4.39 41.46
C MET A 1 5.62 4.69 39.99
N ILE A 2 6.53 5.42 39.35
CA ILE A 2 6.51 5.76 37.92
C ILE A 2 7.86 5.29 37.42
N GLU A 3 7.94 4.03 37.00
CA GLU A 3 9.17 3.45 36.47
C GLU A 3 9.29 3.75 34.97
N SER A 4 10.22 4.64 34.67
CA SER A 4 11.24 4.47 33.62
C SER A 4 10.77 3.87 32.29
N PHE A 5 10.22 4.72 31.42
CA PHE A 5 10.13 4.47 29.98
C PHE A 5 11.54 4.45 29.39
N ARG A 6 12.17 3.27 29.36
CA ARG A 6 13.43 3.06 28.64
C ARG A 6 13.13 3.09 27.15
N ALA A 7 13.39 4.22 26.51
CA ALA A 7 13.50 4.33 25.06
C ALA A 7 14.70 3.50 24.59
N THR A 8 14.50 2.19 24.39
CA THR A 8 15.45 1.33 23.69
C THR A 8 15.43 1.69 22.22
N HIS A 9 16.37 2.57 21.84
CA HIS A 9 16.82 2.88 20.47
C HIS A 9 15.72 2.89 19.41
N LEU A 10 15.00 4.01 19.33
CA LEU A 10 14.21 4.36 18.15
C LEU A 10 15.11 4.19 16.91
N PRO A 11 14.68 3.46 15.86
CA PRO A 11 15.41 3.47 14.60
C PRO A 11 15.55 4.93 14.16
N ASP A 12 16.77 5.32 13.74
CA ASP A 12 16.98 6.66 13.23
C ASP A 12 16.07 6.93 12.02
N GLU A 13 15.78 8.20 11.75
CA GLU A 13 14.89 8.62 10.66
C GLU A 13 15.27 8.00 9.32
N LYS A 14 16.57 7.84 9.04
CA LYS A 14 17.06 7.25 7.78
C LYS A 14 16.70 5.78 7.70
N THR A 15 16.83 5.05 8.79
CA THR A 15 16.45 3.64 8.90
C THR A 15 14.95 3.47 8.74
N ALA A 16 14.14 4.31 9.37
CA ALA A 16 12.68 4.28 9.21
C ALA A 16 12.26 4.58 7.77
N LEU A 17 12.87 5.58 7.13
CA LEU A 17 12.62 5.92 5.72
C LEU A 17 13.04 4.78 4.78
N ALA A 18 14.21 4.19 5.00
CA ALA A 18 14.68 3.04 4.22
C ALA A 18 13.72 1.86 4.34
N SER A 19 13.24 1.56 5.55
CA SER A 19 12.23 0.53 5.80
C SER A 19 10.91 0.83 5.10
N ALA A 20 10.44 2.08 5.12
CA ALA A 20 9.21 2.49 4.42
C ALA A 20 9.34 2.33 2.89
N ILE A 21 10.50 2.68 2.33
CA ILE A 21 10.80 2.50 0.90
C ILE A 21 10.82 1.01 0.56
N ALA A 22 11.56 0.20 1.31
CA ALA A 22 11.66 -1.23 1.07
C ALA A 22 10.29 -1.94 1.16
N LEU A 23 9.47 -1.59 2.16
CA LEU A 23 8.10 -2.08 2.28
C LEU A 23 7.25 -1.68 1.06
N ARG A 24 7.34 -0.41 0.61
CA ARG A 24 6.61 0.05 -0.57
C ARG A 24 6.97 -0.77 -1.82
N GLU A 25 8.25 -1.06 -2.02
CA GLU A 25 8.70 -1.84 -3.19
C GLU A 25 8.22 -3.30 -3.13
N VAL A 26 8.22 -3.92 -1.95
CA VAL A 26 7.66 -5.27 -1.74
C VAL A 26 6.16 -5.29 -2.03
N LEU A 27 5.40 -4.38 -1.42
CA LEU A 27 3.97 -4.27 -1.65
C LEU A 27 3.66 -4.00 -3.12
N TYR A 28 4.45 -3.15 -3.77
CA TYR A 28 4.30 -2.86 -5.19
C TYR A 28 4.43 -4.11 -6.05
N ARG A 29 5.48 -4.92 -5.83
CA ARG A 29 5.68 -6.16 -6.60
C ARG A 29 4.58 -7.17 -6.34
N LEU A 30 4.19 -7.39 -5.09
CA LEU A 30 3.07 -8.28 -4.74
C LEU A 30 1.78 -7.85 -5.44
N TYR A 31 1.44 -6.57 -5.36
CA TYR A 31 0.24 -6.04 -6.00
C TYR A 31 0.31 -6.04 -7.52
N LEU A 32 1.48 -5.82 -8.11
CA LEU A 32 1.68 -5.88 -9.54
C LEU A 32 1.44 -7.30 -10.06
N SER A 33 2.04 -8.32 -9.43
CA SER A 33 1.81 -9.73 -9.78
C SER A 33 0.32 -10.06 -9.76
N ASN A 34 -0.39 -9.65 -8.70
CA ASN A 34 -1.84 -9.86 -8.60
C ASN A 34 -2.64 -9.12 -9.69
N ALA A 35 -2.29 -7.87 -9.99
CA ALA A 35 -2.95 -7.08 -11.04
C ALA A 35 -2.71 -7.66 -12.45
N GLU A 36 -1.62 -8.38 -12.65
CA GLU A 36 -1.25 -9.04 -13.90
C GLU A 36 -1.69 -10.51 -13.96
N GLY A 37 -2.33 -11.04 -12.90
CA GLY A 37 -2.77 -12.43 -12.83
C GLY A 37 -1.61 -13.43 -12.75
N VAL A 38 -0.45 -12.98 -12.25
CA VAL A 38 0.75 -13.80 -12.08
C VAL A 38 0.93 -14.14 -10.60
N GLU A 39 1.39 -15.35 -10.32
CA GLU A 39 1.70 -15.78 -8.95
C GLU A 39 2.80 -14.88 -8.34
N PRO A 40 2.60 -14.30 -7.15
CA PRO A 40 3.61 -13.46 -6.49
C PRO A 40 4.89 -14.24 -6.11
N ASP A 41 6.04 -13.56 -6.13
CA ASP A 41 7.32 -14.16 -5.71
C ASP A 41 7.27 -14.53 -4.22
N LYS A 42 7.65 -15.77 -3.90
CA LYS A 42 7.76 -16.29 -2.53
C LYS A 42 8.73 -15.47 -1.69
N LYS A 43 9.75 -14.84 -2.29
CA LYS A 43 10.68 -13.95 -1.60
C LYS A 43 9.99 -12.69 -1.10
N ASP A 44 9.15 -12.05 -1.93
CA ASP A 44 8.40 -10.87 -1.52
C ASP A 44 7.37 -11.22 -0.42
N LEU A 45 6.77 -12.40 -0.48
CA LEU A 45 5.90 -12.91 0.61
C LEU A 45 6.68 -13.14 1.91
N ALA A 46 7.91 -13.65 1.84
CA ALA A 46 8.77 -13.84 3.00
C ALA A 46 9.13 -12.50 3.64
N VAL A 47 9.52 -11.51 2.84
CA VAL A 47 9.84 -10.16 3.33
C VAL A 47 8.61 -9.48 3.94
N LEU A 48 7.42 -9.60 3.33
CA LEU A 48 6.19 -9.09 3.93
C LEU A 48 5.91 -9.72 5.30
N ARG A 49 6.18 -11.03 5.45
CA ARG A 49 6.02 -11.73 6.74
C ARG A 49 7.01 -11.22 7.79
N GLU A 50 8.25 -10.94 7.41
CA GLU A 50 9.24 -10.32 8.31
C GLU A 50 8.75 -8.97 8.82
N TYR A 51 8.23 -8.11 7.93
CA TYR A 51 7.62 -6.84 8.35
C TYR A 51 6.42 -7.03 9.28
N LEU A 52 5.56 -8.00 9.02
CA LEU A 52 4.41 -8.29 9.90
C LEU A 52 4.84 -8.76 11.28
N ASN A 53 5.96 -9.47 11.38
CA ASN A 53 6.53 -9.90 12.66
C ASN A 53 7.31 -8.79 13.38
N SER A 54 7.72 -7.73 12.67
CA SER A 54 8.49 -6.62 13.24
C SER A 54 7.63 -5.46 13.74
N VAL A 55 6.37 -5.39 13.34
CA VAL A 55 5.45 -4.31 13.76
C VAL A 55 4.50 -4.75 14.87
N ALA A 56 3.98 -3.76 15.60
CA ALA A 56 2.97 -4.02 16.63
C ALA A 56 1.77 -4.78 16.03
N PRO A 57 1.28 -5.84 16.70
CA PRO A 57 0.12 -6.56 16.24
C PRO A 57 -1.12 -5.66 16.26
N ARG A 58 -2.11 -5.99 15.42
CA ARG A 58 -3.42 -5.32 15.37
C ARG A 58 -4.28 -5.78 16.55
N SER A 59 -3.90 -5.40 17.77
CA SER A 59 -4.50 -5.89 19.02
C SER A 59 -5.26 -4.83 19.81
N GLU A 60 -5.02 -3.54 19.57
CA GLU A 60 -5.70 -2.47 20.29
C GLU A 60 -6.99 -2.06 19.56
N LEU A 61 -8.14 -2.31 20.19
CA LEU A 61 -9.45 -1.94 19.65
C LEU A 61 -10.10 -0.90 20.56
N SER A 62 -10.34 0.29 20.03
CA SER A 62 -10.96 1.40 20.74
C SER A 62 -12.30 1.77 20.10
N ARG A 63 -13.13 2.51 20.84
CA ARG A 63 -14.37 3.09 20.32
C ARG A 63 -14.32 4.61 20.45
N SER A 64 -14.30 5.31 19.31
CA SER A 64 -14.24 6.77 19.24
C SER A 64 -15.32 7.29 18.28
N GLY A 65 -16.01 8.37 18.66
CA GLY A 65 -17.05 8.99 17.82
C GLY A 65 -18.16 8.01 17.38
N GLY A 66 -18.48 7.02 18.22
CA GLY A 66 -19.48 5.99 17.92
C GLY A 66 -19.02 4.84 17.02
N ARG A 67 -17.77 4.85 16.52
CA ARG A 67 -17.20 3.80 15.66
C ARG A 67 -16.09 3.03 16.38
N TYR A 68 -15.86 1.80 15.93
CA TYR A 68 -14.71 1.00 16.36
C TYR A 68 -13.50 1.31 15.49
N GLU A 69 -12.36 1.56 16.12
CA GLU A 69 -11.13 1.98 15.45
C GLU A 69 -9.94 1.21 16.04
N TRP A 70 -9.02 0.80 15.16
CA TRP A 70 -7.78 0.14 15.57
C TRP A 70 -6.79 1.17 16.09
N GLY A 71 -6.27 0.94 17.29
CA GLY A 71 -5.16 1.68 17.87
C GLY A 71 -3.81 1.05 17.53
N ILE A 72 -2.76 1.85 17.68
CA ILE A 72 -1.38 1.35 17.76
C ILE A 72 -1.05 1.33 19.25
N ASP A 73 -0.59 0.18 19.75
CA ASP A 73 -0.17 0.08 21.15
C ASP A 73 0.96 1.08 21.45
N GLY A 74 0.72 1.96 22.43
CA GLY A 74 1.66 3.00 22.86
C GLY A 74 2.85 2.48 23.67
N GLN A 75 2.94 1.17 23.93
CA GLN A 75 4.12 0.58 24.59
C GLN A 75 5.32 0.42 23.65
N HIS A 76 5.11 0.44 22.33
CA HIS A 76 6.14 0.31 21.31
C HIS A 76 6.14 1.54 20.39
N VAL A 77 6.50 2.69 20.93
CA VAL A 77 6.61 3.93 20.15
C VAL A 77 7.98 3.98 19.51
N ASP A 78 8.08 3.51 18.27
CA ASP A 78 9.20 3.79 17.40
C ASP A 78 8.75 4.28 16.02
N LEU A 79 9.66 4.85 15.22
CA LEU A 79 9.27 5.40 13.90
C LEU A 79 8.72 4.32 12.94
N THR A 80 9.02 3.04 13.16
CA THR A 80 8.50 1.94 12.35
C THR A 80 7.08 1.53 12.75
N CYS A 81 6.59 1.90 13.94
CA CYS A 81 5.19 1.67 14.31
C CYS A 81 4.20 2.40 13.38
N LEU A 82 4.65 3.47 12.72
CA LEU A 82 3.88 4.18 11.68
C LEU A 82 3.62 3.32 10.43
N LEU A 83 4.36 2.22 10.24
CA LEU A 83 4.14 1.28 9.15
C LEU A 83 3.03 0.27 9.46
N SER A 84 2.65 0.08 10.73
CA SER A 84 1.64 -0.92 11.12
C SER A 84 0.30 -0.73 10.41
N PRO A 85 -0.31 0.48 10.36
CA PRO A 85 -1.58 0.66 9.66
C PRO A 85 -1.47 0.41 8.15
N VAL A 86 -0.32 0.72 7.55
CA VAL A 86 -0.05 0.47 6.13
C VAL A 86 0.03 -1.05 5.87
N LEU A 87 0.74 -1.78 6.73
CA LEU A 87 0.84 -3.24 6.66
C LEU A 87 -0.52 -3.92 6.86
N TRP A 88 -1.30 -3.51 7.86
CA TRP A 88 -2.63 -4.06 8.08
C TRP A 88 -3.55 -3.80 6.90
N SER A 89 -3.59 -2.57 6.40
CA SER A 89 -4.39 -2.24 5.21
C SER A 89 -3.91 -3.03 3.98
N ALA A 90 -2.61 -3.32 3.89
CA ALA A 90 -2.08 -4.06 2.77
C ALA A 90 -2.49 -5.54 2.82
N VAL A 91 -2.36 -6.17 3.98
CA VAL A 91 -2.81 -7.55 4.19
C VAL A 91 -4.33 -7.67 4.05
N ASP A 92 -5.10 -6.70 4.54
CA ASP A 92 -6.56 -6.65 4.35
C ASP A 92 -6.93 -6.60 2.85
N LEU A 93 -6.17 -5.88 2.03
CA LEU A 93 -6.37 -5.88 0.57
C LEU A 93 -5.95 -7.20 -0.07
N LEU A 94 -4.80 -7.77 0.30
CA LEU A 94 -4.31 -9.05 -0.20
C LEU A 94 -5.23 -10.22 0.16
N GLY A 95 -5.83 -10.20 1.35
CA GLY A 95 -6.78 -11.23 1.80
C GLY A 95 -8.23 -10.95 1.41
N GLY A 96 -8.51 -9.77 0.85
CA GLY A 96 -9.87 -9.26 0.64
C GLY A 96 -10.40 -9.47 -0.78
N THR A 97 -11.72 -9.39 -0.92
CA THR A 97 -12.42 -9.49 -2.22
C THR A 97 -12.05 -8.38 -3.21
N ARG A 98 -11.51 -7.25 -2.72
CA ARG A 98 -11.08 -6.12 -3.55
C ARG A 98 -9.80 -6.42 -4.34
N LEU A 99 -9.05 -7.47 -3.99
CA LEU A 99 -7.83 -7.83 -4.72
C LEU A 99 -8.10 -8.08 -6.21
N GLY A 100 -9.20 -8.77 -6.55
CA GLY A 100 -9.59 -9.03 -7.94
C GLY A 100 -9.98 -7.77 -8.74
N LYS A 101 -10.10 -6.61 -8.09
CA LYS A 101 -10.35 -5.31 -8.74
C LYS A 101 -9.08 -4.49 -8.93
N LEU A 102 -7.93 -5.01 -8.50
CA LEU A 102 -6.65 -4.33 -8.63
C LEU A 102 -6.19 -4.34 -10.09
N LYS A 103 -5.77 -3.17 -10.59
CA LYS A 103 -5.32 -2.99 -11.98
C LYS A 103 -4.09 -2.11 -12.06
N ARG A 104 -3.23 -2.40 -13.04
CA ARG A 104 -2.17 -1.49 -13.48
C ARG A 104 -2.75 -0.41 -14.38
N CYS A 105 -2.24 0.82 -14.24
CA CYS A 105 -2.55 1.90 -15.17
C CYS A 105 -2.19 1.50 -16.62
N ALA A 106 -3.11 1.68 -17.56
CA ALA A 106 -2.88 1.35 -18.97
C ALA A 106 -1.92 2.32 -19.70
N ASN A 107 -1.30 3.27 -18.99
CA ASN A 107 -0.28 4.15 -19.54
C ASN A 107 1.07 3.52 -19.21
N ASP A 108 1.84 3.10 -20.21
CA ASP A 108 3.08 2.34 -20.00
C ASP A 108 4.16 3.10 -19.24
N GLN A 109 4.12 4.43 -19.30
CA GLN A 109 4.99 5.34 -18.54
C GLN A 109 4.50 5.56 -17.09
N CYS A 110 3.32 5.07 -16.74
CA CYS A 110 2.74 5.18 -15.40
C CYS A 110 2.79 3.84 -14.67
N LYS A 111 3.53 3.80 -13.57
CA LYS A 111 3.70 2.59 -12.76
C LYS A 111 2.61 2.41 -11.69
N TRP A 112 1.62 3.29 -11.62
CA TRP A 112 0.61 3.24 -10.56
C TRP A 112 -0.33 2.04 -10.70
N LEU A 113 -0.68 1.46 -9.56
CA LEU A 113 -1.76 0.50 -9.40
C LEU A 113 -2.98 1.21 -8.81
N PHE A 114 -4.17 0.69 -9.08
CA PHE A 114 -5.40 1.22 -8.51
C PHE A 114 -6.45 0.13 -8.32
N VAL A 115 -7.35 0.32 -7.37
CA VAL A 115 -8.55 -0.51 -7.22
C VAL A 115 -9.65 0.05 -8.13
N ASP A 116 -10.20 -0.78 -9.00
CA ASP A 116 -11.29 -0.42 -9.90
C ASP A 116 -12.64 -0.55 -9.21
N ASP A 117 -13.02 0.49 -8.47
CA ASP A 117 -14.34 0.61 -7.85
C ASP A 117 -15.41 1.15 -8.81
N SER A 118 -15.16 1.18 -10.13
CA SER A 118 -16.20 1.56 -11.10
C SER A 118 -17.28 0.48 -11.20
N LYS A 119 -18.53 0.89 -11.48
CA LYS A 119 -19.71 0.01 -11.51
C LYS A 119 -19.51 -1.25 -12.36
N ASN A 120 -18.83 -1.12 -13.49
CA ASN A 120 -18.64 -2.21 -14.46
C ASN A 120 -17.18 -2.71 -14.51
N GLY A 121 -16.32 -2.27 -13.58
CA GLY A 121 -14.89 -2.62 -13.62
C GLY A 121 -14.22 -2.21 -14.94
N SER A 122 -14.56 -1.04 -15.49
CA SER A 122 -14.12 -0.58 -16.81
C SER A 122 -13.03 0.49 -16.76
N ARG A 123 -12.55 0.87 -15.56
CA ARG A 123 -11.51 1.89 -15.41
C ARG A 123 -10.19 1.33 -15.93
N ARG A 124 -9.54 2.11 -16.81
CA ARG A 124 -8.24 1.78 -17.41
C ARG A 124 -7.08 2.62 -16.88
N TRP A 125 -7.36 3.76 -16.25
CA TRP A 125 -6.35 4.75 -15.88
C TRP A 125 -6.38 5.01 -14.37
N CYS A 126 -5.20 5.15 -13.77
CA CYS A 126 -5.07 5.49 -12.35
C CYS A 126 -5.73 6.82 -12.00
N SER A 127 -5.89 7.74 -12.95
CA SER A 127 -6.78 8.88 -12.84
C SER A 127 -7.17 9.38 -14.23
N MET A 128 -8.42 9.81 -14.37
CA MET A 128 -8.89 10.44 -15.60
C MET A 128 -8.19 11.79 -15.85
N SER A 129 -8.00 12.60 -14.80
CA SER A 129 -7.40 13.93 -14.93
C SER A 129 -5.93 13.89 -15.35
N SER A 130 -5.21 12.82 -15.02
CA SER A 130 -3.80 12.65 -15.33
C SER A 130 -3.59 11.73 -16.54
N CYS A 131 -3.61 10.41 -16.35
CA CYS A 131 -3.32 9.43 -17.41
C CYS A 131 -4.42 9.34 -18.47
N GLY A 132 -5.69 9.51 -18.09
CA GLY A 132 -6.80 9.52 -19.05
C GLY A 132 -6.71 10.68 -20.05
N ASN A 133 -6.44 11.89 -19.55
CA ASN A 133 -6.25 13.07 -20.39
C ASN A 133 -5.00 12.99 -21.27
N ARG A 134 -3.87 12.49 -20.74
CA ARG A 134 -2.66 12.21 -21.55
C ARG A 134 -2.96 11.28 -22.72
N ALA A 135 -3.68 10.18 -22.48
CA ALA A 135 -4.05 9.24 -23.53
C ALA A 135 -4.97 9.86 -24.59
N LYS A 136 -5.90 10.75 -24.20
CA LYS A 136 -6.75 11.51 -25.15
C LYS A 136 -5.91 12.45 -26.01
N ALA A 137 -5.03 13.24 -25.40
CA ALA A 137 -4.17 14.19 -26.10
C ALA A 137 -3.28 13.49 -27.14
N HIS A 138 -2.65 12.36 -26.77
CA HIS A 138 -1.86 11.54 -27.68
C HIS A 138 -2.68 11.10 -28.90
N ARG A 139 -3.90 10.57 -28.70
CA ARG A 139 -4.78 10.19 -29.81
C ARG A 139 -5.10 11.37 -30.72
N HIS A 140 -5.43 12.54 -30.16
CA HIS A 140 -5.75 13.73 -30.95
C HIS A 140 -4.57 14.22 -31.80
N TYR A 141 -3.34 14.11 -31.31
CA TYR A 141 -2.14 14.50 -32.05
C TYR A 141 -1.85 13.52 -33.21
N HIS A 142 -1.96 12.21 -32.96
CA HIS A 142 -1.74 11.19 -33.99
C HIS A 142 -2.91 11.02 -34.98
N SER A 143 -4.09 11.58 -34.68
CA SER A 143 -5.25 11.53 -35.56
C SER A 143 -5.41 12.75 -36.48
N LYS A 144 -4.53 13.75 -36.38
CA LYS A 144 -4.51 14.86 -37.35
C LYS A 144 -3.71 14.42 -38.59
N PRO A 145 -4.30 14.39 -39.79
CA PRO A 145 -3.50 14.29 -41.00
C PRO A 145 -2.62 15.55 -41.09
N GLY A 146 -1.34 15.34 -41.40
CA GLY A 146 -0.36 16.41 -41.64
C GLY A 146 -0.65 17.17 -42.92
#